data_AF-A0A9J7DC28-F1
#
_entry.id   AF-A0A9J7DC28-F1
#
_cell.length_a   1.000
_cell.length_b   1.000
_cell.length_c   1.000
_cell.angle_alpha   90.00
_cell.angle_beta   90.00
_cell.angle_gamma   90.00
#
_symmetry.space_group_name_H-M   'P 1'
#
loop_
_entity.id
_entity.type
_entity.pdbx_description
1 polymer ?
#
loop_
_entity_poly.entity_id
_entity_poly.type
_entity_poly.pdbx_seq_one_letter_code
_entity_poly.pdbx_strand_id
1 'polypeptide(L)'
;MTKDFCRHTVFGLMSTVLNLMACHYFFIALSVRILFCIIADELRRLLTTMENLFADFHTKCIGPGLLSVKSCQLADEFDDLSGMHTELQVLSEKINSMFYVQGCCVFLILYLNNICVLYIYYMLAKQVELGPQFSHAILYFLPLALLLYYADGYMLIDLVLRYMDAIEMPAQLLKDCAAWLPILDRRLEESVKLFSLKMAAFPVSRSLLYLFDVTRPMVFATITSTITNAIVLVQYDYQYNET
;
A
#
# COMPACT_ATOMS: atom_id res chain seq x y z
N MET A 1 -43.05 -11.00 -10.05
CA MET A 1 -42.87 -10.64 -8.63
C MET A 1 -41.76 -11.45 -7.95
N THR A 2 -41.78 -12.79 -7.96
CA THR A 2 -40.69 -13.62 -7.37
C THR A 2 -39.36 -13.54 -8.12
N LYS A 3 -39.36 -13.36 -9.45
CA LYS A 3 -38.14 -13.20 -10.26
C LYS A 3 -37.42 -11.88 -9.99
N ASP A 4 -38.15 -10.78 -9.80
CA ASP A 4 -37.57 -9.48 -9.52
C ASP A 4 -37.01 -9.41 -8.09
N PHE A 5 -37.70 -10.00 -7.11
CA PHE A 5 -37.19 -10.12 -5.75
C PHE A 5 -35.88 -10.91 -5.70
N CYS A 6 -35.82 -12.08 -6.36
CA CYS A 6 -34.60 -12.89 -6.44
C CYS A 6 -33.44 -12.11 -7.11
N ARG A 7 -33.72 -11.36 -8.20
CA ARG A 7 -32.72 -10.54 -8.87
C ARG A 7 -32.16 -9.46 -7.95
N HIS A 8 -33.01 -8.73 -7.23
CA HIS A 8 -32.56 -7.67 -6.30
C HIS A 8 -31.76 -8.24 -5.10
N THR A 9 -32.16 -9.38 -4.55
CA THR A 9 -31.42 -10.04 -3.46
C THR A 9 -30.05 -10.53 -3.93
N VAL A 10 -29.95 -11.09 -5.14
CA VAL A 10 -28.66 -11.53 -5.70
C VAL A 10 -27.71 -10.36 -5.93
N PHE A 11 -28.20 -9.22 -6.45
CA PHE A 11 -27.36 -8.03 -6.62
C PHE A 11 -26.87 -7.47 -5.27
N GLY A 12 -27.72 -7.44 -4.25
CA GLY A 12 -27.33 -7.02 -2.90
C GLY A 12 -26.27 -7.94 -2.28
N LEU A 13 -26.43 -9.25 -2.44
CA LEU A 13 -25.45 -10.23 -1.96
C LEU A 13 -24.11 -10.09 -2.67
N MET A 14 -24.10 -9.91 -3.99
CA MET A 14 -22.86 -9.71 -4.75
C MET A 14 -22.12 -8.45 -4.29
N SER A 15 -22.82 -7.32 -4.12
CA SER A 15 -22.21 -6.09 -3.60
C SER A 15 -21.61 -6.27 -2.20
N THR A 16 -22.31 -6.99 -1.33
CA THR A 16 -21.85 -7.26 0.04
C THR A 16 -20.59 -8.13 0.06
N VAL A 17 -20.54 -9.18 -0.77
CA VAL A 17 -19.36 -10.04 -0.89
C VAL A 17 -18.16 -9.27 -1.41
N LEU A 18 -18.37 -8.40 -2.40
CA LEU A 18 -17.30 -7.56 -2.95
C LEU A 18 -16.74 -6.56 -1.93
N ASN A 19 -17.61 -5.90 -1.15
CA ASN A 19 -17.19 -5.01 -0.07
C ASN A 19 -16.46 -5.77 1.06
N LEU A 20 -16.91 -6.98 1.38
CA LEU A 20 -16.23 -7.84 2.34
C LEU A 20 -14.82 -8.23 1.85
N MET A 21 -14.69 -8.55 0.56
CA MET A 21 -13.39 -8.81 -0.07
C MET A 21 -12.48 -7.58 -0.04
N ALA A 22 -13.00 -6.39 -0.31
CA ALA A 22 -12.22 -5.15 -0.21
C ALA A 22 -11.71 -4.90 1.22
N CYS A 23 -12.59 -5.06 2.22
CA CYS A 23 -12.24 -4.91 3.64
C CYS A 23 -11.18 -5.91 4.10
N HIS A 24 -11.31 -7.18 3.69
CA HIS A 24 -10.34 -8.21 4.03
C HIS A 24 -8.95 -7.91 3.43
N TYR A 25 -8.93 -7.46 2.18
CA TYR A 25 -7.69 -7.05 1.51
C TYR A 25 -7.03 -5.86 2.23
N PHE A 26 -7.83 -4.85 2.61
CA PHE A 26 -7.35 -3.69 3.35
C PHE A 26 -6.71 -4.08 4.68
N PHE A 27 -7.36 -4.97 5.45
CA PHE A 27 -6.85 -5.40 6.76
C PHE A 27 -5.52 -6.16 6.64
N ILE A 28 -5.39 -7.02 5.64
CA ILE A 28 -4.15 -7.75 5.36
C ILE A 28 -3.04 -6.77 4.97
N ALA A 29 -3.29 -5.89 4.00
CA ALA A 29 -2.31 -4.91 3.55
C ALA A 29 -1.85 -4.00 4.71
N LEU A 30 -2.77 -3.58 5.58
CA LEU A 30 -2.47 -2.80 6.78
C LEU A 30 -1.60 -3.58 7.77
N SER A 31 -1.92 -4.85 8.02
CA SER A 31 -1.18 -5.70 8.95
C SER A 31 0.26 -5.91 8.48
N VAL A 32 0.45 -6.22 7.19
CA VAL A 32 1.80 -6.39 6.62
C VAL A 32 2.57 -5.07 6.66
N ARG A 33 1.93 -3.93 6.35
CA ARG A 33 2.57 -2.61 6.48
C ARG A 33 3.06 -2.34 7.90
N ILE A 34 2.23 -2.61 8.91
CA ILE A 34 2.61 -2.40 10.32
C ILE A 34 3.86 -3.22 10.67
N LEU A 35 3.92 -4.48 10.22
CA LEU A 35 5.08 -5.35 10.43
C LEU A 35 6.36 -4.78 9.78
N PHE A 36 6.27 -4.26 8.55
CA PHE A 36 7.41 -3.58 7.90
C PHE A 36 7.84 -2.31 8.65
N CYS A 37 6.89 -1.50 9.14
CA CYS A 37 7.21 -0.33 9.95
C CYS A 37 7.93 -0.71 11.25
N ILE A 38 7.51 -1.78 11.94
CA ILE A 38 8.17 -2.27 13.15
C ILE A 38 9.62 -2.65 12.85
N ILE A 39 9.88 -3.37 11.75
CA ILE A 39 11.24 -3.73 11.34
C ILE A 39 12.07 -2.48 11.01
N ALA A 40 11.48 -1.49 10.33
CA ALA A 40 12.17 -0.25 10.02
C ALA A 40 12.53 0.57 11.27
N ASP A 41 11.63 0.61 12.26
CA ASP A 41 11.89 1.27 13.54
C ASP A 41 12.97 0.56 14.35
N GLU A 42 12.95 -0.78 14.38
CA GLU A 42 13.99 -1.57 15.06
C GLU A 42 15.35 -1.42 14.38
N LEU A 43 15.38 -1.42 13.04
CA LEU A 43 16.60 -1.13 12.27
C LEU A 43 17.14 0.26 12.60
N ARG A 44 16.27 1.28 12.65
CA ARG A 44 16.66 2.64 13.04
C ARG A 44 17.24 2.67 14.45
N ARG A 45 16.67 1.92 15.40
CA ARG A 45 17.19 1.81 16.76
C ARG A 45 18.60 1.19 16.77
N LEU A 46 18.83 0.12 16.01
CA LEU A 46 20.16 -0.51 15.92
C LEU A 46 21.19 0.43 15.28
N LEU A 47 20.79 1.16 14.25
CA LEU A 47 21.63 2.16 13.59
C LEU A 47 22.02 3.30 14.54
N THR A 48 21.07 3.84 15.32
CA THR A 48 21.38 4.88 16.32
C THR A 48 22.28 4.35 17.43
N THR A 49 22.08 3.10 17.87
CA THR A 49 22.99 2.46 18.85
C THR A 49 24.40 2.31 18.28
N MET A 50 24.53 1.93 17.01
CA MET A 50 25.81 1.85 16.30
C MET A 50 26.50 3.23 16.24
N GLU A 51 25.77 4.27 15.89
CA GLU A 51 26.27 5.64 15.77
C GLU A 51 26.76 6.18 17.14
N ASN A 52 26.00 5.95 18.21
CA ASN A 52 26.40 6.32 19.56
C ASN A 52 27.67 5.57 20.01
N LEU A 53 27.75 4.26 19.71
CA LEU A 53 28.93 3.45 20.02
C LEU A 53 30.18 3.97 19.27
N PHE A 54 30.00 4.43 18.03
CA PHE A 54 31.06 5.07 17.24
C PHE A 54 31.50 6.41 17.86
N ALA A 55 30.55 7.27 18.26
CA ALA A 55 30.85 8.54 18.90
C ALA A 55 31.62 8.35 20.23
N ASP A 56 31.24 7.36 21.03
CA ASP A 56 31.88 7.01 22.31
C ASP A 56 33.29 6.41 22.12
N PHE A 57 33.50 5.66 21.05
CA PHE A 57 34.83 5.18 20.67
C PHE A 57 35.74 6.31 20.21
N HIS A 58 35.24 7.20 19.33
CA HIS A 58 36.01 8.32 18.81
C HIS A 58 36.39 9.34 19.91
N THR A 59 35.55 9.49 20.93
CA THR A 59 35.84 10.31 22.13
C THR A 59 36.73 9.60 23.16
N LYS A 60 37.23 8.38 22.86
CA LYS A 60 38.09 7.54 23.73
C LYS A 60 37.46 7.18 25.08
N CYS A 61 36.14 7.26 25.21
CA CYS A 61 35.43 6.83 26.42
C CYS A 61 35.43 5.30 26.57
N ILE A 62 35.60 4.55 25.47
CA ILE A 62 35.50 3.08 25.43
C ILE A 62 36.82 2.45 24.98
N GLY A 63 37.26 1.41 25.70
CA GLY A 63 38.43 0.61 25.33
C GLY A 63 38.15 -0.39 24.20
N PRO A 64 39.16 -0.79 23.41
CA PRO A 64 38.99 -1.64 22.22
C PRO A 64 38.39 -3.02 22.52
N GLY A 65 38.61 -3.57 23.73
CA GLY A 65 38.02 -4.84 24.14
C GLY A 65 36.50 -4.75 24.40
N LEU A 66 36.02 -3.64 24.98
CA LEU A 66 34.59 -3.43 25.22
C LEU A 66 33.86 -3.10 23.91
N LEU A 67 34.53 -2.39 22.99
CA LEU A 67 34.04 -2.17 21.63
C LEU A 67 33.79 -3.49 20.91
N SER A 68 34.75 -4.42 20.93
CA SER A 68 34.64 -5.72 20.25
C SER A 68 33.50 -6.60 20.79
N VAL A 69 33.24 -6.57 22.10
CA VAL A 69 32.10 -7.29 22.69
C VAL A 69 30.78 -6.66 22.27
N LYS A 70 30.71 -5.32 22.26
CA LYS A 70 29.50 -4.59 21.86
C LYS A 70 29.21 -4.67 20.36
N SER A 71 30.23 -4.64 19.51
CA SER A 71 30.10 -4.86 18.07
C SER A 71 29.64 -6.29 17.77
N CYS A 72 30.12 -7.30 18.50
CA CYS A 72 29.62 -8.67 18.37
C CYS A 72 28.15 -8.81 18.77
N GLN A 73 27.73 -8.21 19.90
CA GLN A 73 26.32 -8.20 20.30
C GLN A 73 25.44 -7.53 19.24
N LEU A 74 25.89 -6.41 18.69
CA LEU A 74 25.16 -5.69 17.66
C LEU A 74 25.10 -6.47 16.35
N ALA A 75 26.17 -7.20 15.99
CA ALA A 75 26.19 -8.07 14.82
C ALA A 75 25.17 -9.22 14.95
N ASP A 76 25.07 -9.83 16.13
CA ASP A 76 24.07 -10.86 16.41
C ASP A 76 22.64 -10.29 16.28
N GLU A 77 22.37 -9.09 16.82
CA GLU A 77 21.06 -8.41 16.67
C GLU A 77 20.74 -8.05 15.20
N PHE A 78 21.75 -7.67 14.40
CA PHE A 78 21.59 -7.42 12.97
C PHE A 78 21.28 -8.71 12.18
N ASP A 79 21.92 -9.82 12.53
CA ASP A 79 21.67 -11.12 11.90
C ASP A 79 20.25 -11.65 12.22
N ASP A 80 19.79 -11.47 13.47
CA ASP A 80 18.41 -11.78 13.88
C ASP A 80 17.39 -10.91 13.12
N LEU A 81 17.63 -9.60 13.04
CA LEU A 81 16.76 -8.69 12.29
C LEU A 81 16.74 -9.02 10.79
N SER A 82 17.89 -9.41 10.24
CA SER A 82 18.00 -9.90 8.86
C SER A 82 17.16 -11.16 8.63
N GLY A 83 17.16 -12.08 9.60
CA GLY A 83 16.31 -13.26 9.59
C GLY A 83 14.83 -12.88 9.56
N MET A 84 14.39 -12.05 10.51
CA MET A 84 13.01 -11.58 10.60
C MET A 84 12.54 -10.86 9.34
N HIS A 85 13.37 -9.99 8.75
CA HIS A 85 13.05 -9.31 7.50
C HIS A 85 12.87 -10.29 6.34
N THR A 86 13.73 -11.31 6.24
CA THR A 86 13.65 -12.32 5.19
C THR A 86 12.39 -13.18 5.35
N GLU A 87 12.06 -13.59 6.58
CA GLU A 87 10.82 -14.32 6.87
C GLU A 87 9.57 -13.49 6.56
N LEU A 88 9.57 -12.20 6.91
CA LEU A 88 8.47 -11.30 6.60
C LEU A 88 8.30 -11.10 5.09
N GLN A 89 9.38 -11.00 4.33
CA GLN A 89 9.32 -10.94 2.87
C GLN A 89 8.71 -12.20 2.27
N VAL A 90 9.13 -13.39 2.72
CA VAL A 90 8.57 -14.67 2.27
C VAL A 90 7.08 -14.78 2.64
N LEU A 91 6.69 -14.34 3.84
CA LEU A 91 5.30 -14.30 4.26
C LEU A 91 4.49 -13.33 3.40
N SER A 92 5.02 -12.14 3.14
CA SER A 92 4.40 -11.13 2.29
C SER A 92 4.21 -11.65 0.87
N GLU A 93 5.19 -12.37 0.31
CA GLU A 93 5.08 -12.97 -1.02
C GLU A 93 4.00 -14.05 -1.08
N LYS A 94 3.90 -14.91 -0.06
CA LYS A 94 2.82 -15.91 0.05
C LYS A 94 1.44 -15.27 0.16
N ILE A 95 1.30 -14.24 1.00
CA ILE A 95 0.06 -13.46 1.12
C ILE A 95 -0.29 -12.83 -0.22
N ASN A 96 0.68 -12.19 -0.88
CA ASN A 96 0.47 -11.55 -2.17
C ASN A 96 0.00 -12.55 -3.24
N SER A 97 0.58 -13.76 -3.27
CA SER A 97 0.16 -14.84 -4.17
C SER A 97 -1.27 -15.33 -3.88
N MET A 98 -1.64 -15.50 -2.60
CA MET A 98 -2.98 -15.92 -2.20
C MET A 98 -4.06 -14.87 -2.50
N PHE A 99 -3.74 -13.59 -2.31
CA PHE A 99 -4.69 -12.47 -2.44
C PHE A 99 -4.58 -11.73 -3.78
N TYR A 100 -3.82 -12.27 -4.72
CA TYR A 100 -3.67 -11.74 -6.07
C TYR A 100 -5.03 -11.51 -6.75
N VAL A 101 -5.84 -12.56 -6.93
CA VAL A 101 -7.10 -12.41 -7.66
C VAL A 101 -8.03 -11.42 -6.96
N GLN A 102 -7.98 -11.40 -5.63
CA GLN A 102 -8.81 -10.52 -4.81
C GLN A 102 -8.44 -9.04 -5.00
N GLY A 103 -7.16 -8.68 -4.98
CA GLY A 103 -6.77 -7.29 -5.21
C GLY A 103 -7.07 -6.82 -6.65
N CYS A 104 -6.96 -7.69 -7.66
CA CYS A 104 -7.39 -7.36 -9.03
C CYS A 104 -8.88 -7.02 -9.09
N CYS A 105 -9.71 -7.82 -8.43
CA CYS A 105 -11.14 -7.58 -8.34
C CYS A 105 -11.42 -6.24 -7.66
N VAL A 106 -10.73 -5.93 -6.54
CA VAL A 106 -10.89 -4.65 -5.83
C VAL A 106 -10.53 -3.46 -6.72
N PHE A 107 -9.41 -3.52 -7.44
CA PHE A 107 -9.02 -2.47 -8.38
C PHE A 107 -10.02 -2.30 -9.53
N LEU A 108 -10.51 -3.40 -10.10
CA LEU A 108 -11.51 -3.36 -11.17
C LEU A 108 -12.83 -2.76 -10.70
N ILE A 109 -13.28 -3.12 -9.50
CA ILE A 109 -14.51 -2.59 -8.90
C ILE A 109 -14.37 -1.10 -8.63
N LEU A 110 -13.24 -0.68 -8.06
CA LEU A 110 -12.94 0.73 -7.83
C LEU A 110 -12.98 1.52 -9.14
N TYR A 111 -12.36 1.00 -10.20
CA TYR A 111 -12.37 1.61 -11.52
C TYR A 111 -13.78 1.73 -12.11
N LEU A 112 -14.53 0.63 -12.16
CA LEU A 112 -15.89 0.62 -12.72
C LEU A 112 -16.85 1.51 -11.92
N ASN A 113 -16.77 1.50 -10.58
CA ASN A 113 -17.60 2.39 -9.76
C ASN A 113 -17.28 3.86 -10.01
N ASN A 114 -16.01 4.24 -10.20
CA ASN A 114 -15.66 5.62 -10.51
C ASN A 114 -16.27 6.08 -11.85
N ILE A 115 -16.27 5.23 -12.88
CA ILE A 115 -16.95 5.53 -14.16
C ILE A 115 -18.45 5.71 -13.93
N CYS A 116 -19.09 4.78 -13.19
CA CYS A 116 -20.51 4.86 -12.87
C CYS A 116 -20.88 6.14 -12.13
N VAL A 117 -20.08 6.53 -11.12
CA VAL A 117 -20.33 7.75 -10.33
C VAL A 117 -20.21 9.01 -11.20
N LEU A 118 -19.18 9.10 -12.06
CA LEU A 118 -19.03 10.22 -13.00
C LEU A 118 -20.21 10.31 -13.97
N TYR A 119 -20.66 9.17 -14.50
CA TYR A 119 -21.81 9.12 -15.40
C TYR A 119 -23.13 9.49 -14.71
N ILE A 120 -23.37 8.99 -13.49
CA ILE A 120 -24.55 9.35 -12.69
C ILE A 120 -24.53 10.85 -12.38
N TYR A 121 -23.37 11.41 -12.03
CA TYR A 121 -23.23 12.86 -11.80
C TYR A 121 -23.58 13.66 -13.06
N TYR A 122 -23.11 13.24 -14.23
CA TYR A 122 -23.48 13.85 -15.50
C TYR A 122 -24.99 13.79 -15.77
N MET A 123 -25.62 12.63 -15.57
CA MET A 123 -27.07 12.47 -15.75
C MET A 123 -27.87 13.34 -14.80
N LEU A 124 -27.46 13.45 -13.53
CA LEU A 124 -28.05 14.37 -12.55
C LEU A 124 -27.91 15.84 -12.97
N ALA A 125 -26.75 16.24 -13.51
CA ALA A 125 -26.52 17.59 -14.01
C ALA A 125 -27.33 17.91 -15.28
N LYS A 126 -27.55 16.91 -16.15
CA LYS A 126 -28.38 17.04 -17.36
C LYS A 126 -29.88 17.08 -17.05
N GLN A 127 -30.31 16.33 -16.03
CA GLN A 127 -31.72 16.19 -15.63
C GLN A 127 -32.15 17.15 -14.51
N VAL A 128 -31.65 18.39 -14.49
CA VAL A 128 -32.04 19.44 -13.51
C VAL A 128 -33.57 19.68 -13.44
N GLU A 129 -34.37 19.19 -14.39
CA GLU A 129 -35.84 19.20 -14.35
C GLU A 129 -36.50 18.04 -13.56
N LEU A 130 -35.77 16.98 -13.16
CA LEU A 130 -36.26 15.86 -12.34
C LEU A 130 -36.09 16.08 -10.82
N GLY A 131 -35.64 17.28 -10.43
CA GLY A 131 -35.60 17.76 -9.04
C GLY A 131 -36.83 17.46 -8.16
N PRO A 132 -38.08 17.39 -8.67
CA PRO A 132 -39.23 17.07 -7.82
C PRO A 132 -39.45 15.57 -7.51
N GLN A 133 -38.74 14.62 -8.14
CA GLN A 133 -38.94 13.18 -7.90
C GLN A 133 -38.05 12.58 -6.80
N PHE A 134 -36.95 13.25 -6.43
CA PHE A 134 -36.05 12.75 -5.39
C PHE A 134 -36.52 13.18 -4.00
N SER A 135 -36.80 12.20 -3.14
CA SER A 135 -37.08 12.44 -1.72
C SER A 135 -35.94 13.21 -1.07
N HIS A 136 -36.25 14.16 -0.18
CA HIS A 136 -35.25 14.98 0.53
C HIS A 136 -34.20 14.12 1.26
N ALA A 137 -34.54 12.89 1.65
CA ALA A 137 -33.60 11.93 2.22
C ALA A 137 -32.44 11.56 1.27
N ILE A 138 -32.71 11.42 -0.03
CA ILE A 138 -31.69 11.05 -1.03
C ILE A 138 -30.72 12.23 -1.24
N LEU A 139 -31.23 13.47 -1.19
CA LEU A 139 -30.43 14.68 -1.36
C LEU A 139 -29.33 14.81 -0.29
N TYR A 140 -29.61 14.41 0.95
CA TYR A 140 -28.61 14.41 2.03
C TYR A 140 -27.78 13.12 2.09
N PHE A 141 -28.38 11.96 1.83
CA PHE A 141 -27.71 10.67 1.97
C PHE A 141 -26.71 10.39 0.83
N LEU A 142 -27.03 10.79 -0.40
CA LEU A 142 -26.18 10.57 -1.57
C LEU A 142 -24.81 11.25 -1.47
N PRO A 143 -24.68 12.56 -1.17
CA PRO A 143 -23.36 13.19 -1.04
C PRO A 143 -22.56 12.63 0.13
N LEU A 144 -23.22 12.27 1.24
CA LEU A 144 -22.57 11.63 2.38
C LEU A 144 -22.00 10.25 2.01
N ALA A 145 -22.79 9.42 1.33
CA ALA A 145 -22.36 8.11 0.86
C ALA A 145 -21.20 8.20 -0.15
N LEU A 146 -21.25 9.19 -1.05
CA LEU A 146 -20.14 9.47 -1.98
C LEU A 146 -18.87 9.90 -1.25
N LEU A 147 -18.98 10.78 -0.26
CA LEU A 147 -17.83 11.22 0.54
C LEU A 147 -17.17 10.03 1.26
N LEU A 148 -17.96 9.15 1.86
CA LEU A 148 -17.45 7.92 2.49
C LEU A 148 -16.78 6.99 1.48
N TYR A 149 -17.37 6.80 0.30
CA TYR A 149 -16.78 5.98 -0.76
C TYR A 149 -15.42 6.52 -1.23
N TYR A 150 -15.31 7.83 -1.47
CA TYR A 150 -14.05 8.44 -1.87
C TYR A 150 -13.02 8.46 -0.74
N ALA A 151 -13.44 8.61 0.52
CA ALA A 151 -12.55 8.53 1.66
C ALA A 151 -11.95 7.12 1.80
N ASP A 152 -12.77 6.06 1.64
CA ASP A 152 -12.32 4.67 1.68
C ASP A 152 -11.36 4.35 0.52
N GLY A 153 -11.70 4.76 -0.71
CA GLY A 153 -10.83 4.61 -1.87
C GLY A 153 -9.49 5.35 -1.71
N TYR A 154 -9.51 6.56 -1.14
CA TYR A 154 -8.30 7.32 -0.82
C TYR A 154 -7.44 6.60 0.23
N MET A 155 -8.05 6.10 1.31
CA MET A 155 -7.35 5.34 2.35
C MET A 155 -6.69 4.08 1.78
N LEU A 156 -7.37 3.37 0.86
CA LEU A 156 -6.81 2.19 0.20
C LEU A 156 -5.59 2.54 -0.66
N ILE A 157 -5.68 3.59 -1.48
CA ILE A 157 -4.57 4.05 -2.33
C ILE A 157 -3.39 4.53 -1.47
N ASP A 158 -3.65 5.35 -0.44
CA ASP A 158 -2.62 5.81 0.50
C ASP A 158 -1.96 4.63 1.23
N LEU A 159 -2.75 3.64 1.67
CA LEU A 159 -2.22 2.43 2.30
C LEU A 159 -1.27 1.66 1.37
N VAL A 160 -1.67 1.46 0.11
CA VAL A 160 -0.85 0.76 -0.89
C VAL A 160 0.44 1.54 -1.16
N LEU A 161 0.36 2.86 -1.34
CA LEU A 161 1.55 3.70 -1.57
C LEU A 161 2.49 3.70 -0.36
N ARG A 162 1.96 3.81 0.86
CA ARG A 162 2.78 3.75 2.09
C ARG A 162 3.37 2.38 2.35
N TYR A 163 2.68 1.31 1.98
CA TYR A 163 3.22 -0.03 2.04
C TYR A 163 4.47 -0.14 1.15
N MET A 164 4.40 0.39 -0.08
CA MET A 164 5.55 0.45 -0.98
C MET A 164 6.72 1.24 -0.36
N ASP A 165 6.43 2.41 0.21
CA ASP A 165 7.45 3.24 0.88
C ASP A 165 8.07 2.53 2.11
N ALA A 166 7.26 1.79 2.88
CA ALA A 166 7.70 1.08 4.09
C ALA A 166 8.66 -0.07 3.79
N ILE A 167 8.55 -0.70 2.62
CA ILE A 167 9.49 -1.75 2.21
C ILE A 167 10.84 -1.14 1.74
N GLU A 168 10.84 0.09 1.21
CA GLU A 168 12.06 0.75 0.76
C GLU A 168 12.85 1.43 1.90
N MET A 169 12.16 1.80 2.99
CA MET A 169 12.73 2.50 4.13
C MET A 169 13.95 1.79 4.77
N PRO A 170 13.94 0.45 5.02
CA PRO A 170 15.09 -0.26 5.55
C PRO A 170 16.32 -0.24 4.62
N ALA A 171 16.10 -0.29 3.31
CA ALA A 171 17.16 -0.27 2.32
C ALA A 171 17.84 1.11 2.23
N GLN A 172 17.05 2.19 2.33
CA GLN A 172 17.57 3.56 2.37
C GLN A 172 18.39 3.83 3.64
N LEU A 173 17.86 3.44 4.81
CA LEU A 173 18.55 3.54 6.10
C LEU A 173 19.92 2.84 6.09
N LEU A 174 20.00 1.66 5.48
CA LEU A 174 21.25 0.91 5.39
C LEU A 174 22.25 1.55 4.42
N LYS A 175 21.76 2.15 3.34
CA LYS A 175 22.59 2.86 2.36
C LYS A 175 23.27 4.09 2.97
N ASP A 176 22.55 4.81 3.83
CA ASP A 176 23.09 5.97 4.55
C ASP A 176 24.15 5.54 5.58
N CYS A 177 23.98 4.37 6.20
CA CYS A 177 24.93 3.83 7.18
C CYS A 177 26.21 3.24 6.57
N ALA A 178 26.15 2.72 5.34
CA ALA A 178 27.31 2.14 4.64
C ALA A 178 28.51 3.11 4.54
N ALA A 179 28.28 4.42 4.66
CA ALA A 179 29.32 5.45 4.68
C ALA A 179 30.21 5.42 5.94
N TRP A 180 29.73 4.91 7.08
CA TRP A 180 30.44 4.94 8.38
C TRP A 180 30.96 3.57 8.81
N LEU A 181 30.53 2.51 8.11
CA LEU A 181 30.81 1.11 8.39
C LEU A 181 32.31 0.68 8.40
N PRO A 182 33.25 1.29 7.66
CA PRO A 182 34.62 0.74 7.54
C PRO A 182 35.48 0.71 8.81
N ILE A 183 35.02 1.27 9.95
CA ILE A 183 35.89 1.66 11.06
C ILE A 183 35.73 0.79 12.33
N LEU A 184 34.64 0.01 12.46
CA LEU A 184 34.23 -0.54 13.77
C LEU A 184 34.71 -1.98 14.05
N ASP A 185 34.32 -2.95 13.23
CA ASP A 185 34.68 -4.37 13.40
C ASP A 185 34.33 -5.17 12.14
N ARG A 186 35.16 -6.16 11.79
CA ARG A 186 35.00 -7.01 10.60
C ARG A 186 33.72 -7.84 10.65
N ARG A 187 33.34 -8.35 11.84
CA ARG A 187 32.15 -9.20 12.00
C ARG A 187 30.85 -8.41 11.78
N LEU A 188 30.78 -7.20 12.33
CA LEU A 188 29.63 -6.31 12.14
C LEU A 188 29.50 -5.86 10.67
N GLU A 189 30.63 -5.56 10.02
CA GLU A 189 30.66 -5.23 8.59
C GLU A 189 30.12 -6.38 7.73
N GLU A 190 30.49 -7.62 8.04
CA GLU A 190 30.01 -8.82 7.34
C GLU A 190 28.50 -9.02 7.52
N SER A 191 27.95 -8.89 8.73
CA SER A 191 26.50 -9.01 8.99
C SER A 191 25.70 -7.90 8.28
N VAL A 192 26.18 -6.65 8.31
CA VAL A 192 25.54 -5.53 7.60
C VAL A 192 25.60 -5.72 6.08
N LYS A 193 26.73 -6.18 5.52
CA LYS A 193 26.84 -6.52 4.10
C LYS A 193 25.91 -7.66 3.72
N LEU A 194 25.80 -8.69 4.56
CA LEU A 194 24.90 -9.81 4.33
C LEU A 194 23.43 -9.35 4.30
N PHE A 195 23.06 -8.45 5.23
CA PHE A 195 21.72 -7.86 5.27
C PHE A 195 21.45 -7.00 4.04
N SER A 196 22.40 -6.17 3.62
CA SER A 196 22.32 -5.38 2.37
C SER A 196 22.19 -6.27 1.15
N LEU A 197 22.99 -7.34 1.07
CA LEU A 197 22.96 -8.30 -0.02
C LEU A 197 21.61 -9.03 -0.07
N LYS A 198 21.05 -9.45 1.07
CA LYS A 198 19.72 -10.05 1.14
C LYS A 198 18.65 -9.07 0.68
N MET A 199 18.68 -7.81 1.12
CA MET A 199 17.76 -6.78 0.63
C MET A 199 17.93 -6.48 -0.87
N ALA A 200 19.14 -6.57 -1.41
CA ALA A 200 19.39 -6.36 -2.84
C ALA A 200 19.05 -7.59 -3.70
N ALA A 201 19.24 -8.80 -3.16
CA ALA A 201 18.97 -10.08 -3.82
C ALA A 201 17.48 -10.42 -3.85
N PHE A 202 16.71 -9.88 -2.92
CA PHE A 202 15.27 -9.74 -3.03
C PHE A 202 14.96 -8.31 -3.45
N PRO A 203 15.23 -7.92 -4.73
CA PRO A 203 14.78 -6.62 -5.21
C PRO A 203 13.27 -6.65 -5.00
N VAL A 204 12.82 -5.81 -4.08
CA VAL A 204 11.43 -5.66 -3.69
C VAL A 204 10.68 -5.43 -4.97
N SER A 205 10.09 -6.50 -5.50
CA SER A 205 9.33 -6.43 -6.72
C SER A 205 8.23 -5.44 -6.38
N ARG A 206 8.24 -4.29 -7.07
CA ARG A 206 7.19 -3.27 -6.93
C ARG A 206 5.82 -3.79 -7.38
N SER A 207 5.77 -5.06 -7.73
CA SER A 207 4.61 -5.88 -7.92
C SER A 207 3.91 -6.21 -6.60
N LEU A 208 3.31 -5.18 -6.00
CA LEU A 208 2.06 -5.41 -5.32
C LEU A 208 1.17 -6.19 -6.30
N LEU A 209 0.79 -7.41 -5.93
CA LEU A 209 -0.06 -8.27 -6.73
C LEU A 209 0.49 -8.82 -8.05
N TYR A 210 1.78 -9.06 -8.28
CA TYR A 210 2.30 -9.83 -9.45
C TYR A 210 1.84 -9.41 -10.88
N LEU A 211 1.13 -8.28 -11.01
CA LEU A 211 0.29 -7.96 -12.18
C LEU A 211 0.59 -6.56 -12.73
N PHE A 212 0.90 -5.61 -11.84
CA PHE A 212 1.40 -4.28 -12.21
C PHE A 212 2.33 -3.74 -11.14
N ASP A 213 3.40 -3.05 -11.55
CA ASP A 213 4.13 -2.18 -10.62
C ASP A 213 3.21 -1.01 -10.26
N VAL A 214 2.57 -1.10 -9.08
CA VAL A 214 1.67 -0.04 -8.58
C VAL A 214 2.52 1.16 -8.19
N THR A 215 2.86 1.94 -9.20
CA THR A 215 3.63 3.16 -9.09
C THR A 215 2.68 4.35 -9.05
N ARG A 216 3.11 5.46 -8.43
CA ARG A 216 2.33 6.71 -8.45
C ARG A 216 1.88 7.09 -9.87
N PRO A 217 2.72 6.98 -10.93
CA PRO A 217 2.28 7.15 -12.32
C PRO A 217 1.14 6.23 -12.77
N MET A 218 1.09 4.97 -12.32
CA MET A 218 0.00 4.05 -12.66
C MET A 218 -1.33 4.50 -12.04
N VAL A 219 -1.30 4.95 -10.78
CA VAL A 219 -2.49 5.52 -10.11
C VAL A 219 -2.99 6.75 -10.88
N PHE A 220 -2.08 7.65 -11.24
CA PHE A 220 -2.42 8.81 -12.08
C PHE A 220 -2.99 8.39 -13.44
N ALA A 221 -2.39 7.43 -14.13
CA ALA A 221 -2.87 6.92 -15.40
C ALA A 221 -4.28 6.30 -15.28
N THR A 222 -4.57 5.63 -14.18
CA THR A 222 -5.88 5.03 -13.91
C THR A 222 -6.95 6.10 -13.70
N ILE A 223 -6.64 7.15 -12.94
CA ILE A 223 -7.52 8.31 -12.74
C ILE A 223 -7.78 9.00 -14.09
N THR A 224 -6.73 9.28 -14.86
CA THR A 224 -6.86 9.90 -16.19
C THR A 224 -7.69 9.05 -17.14
N SER A 225 -7.43 7.74 -17.20
CA SER A 225 -8.21 6.80 -18.02
C SER A 225 -9.69 6.79 -17.64
N THR A 226 -9.99 6.83 -16.33
CA THR A 226 -11.38 6.90 -15.83
C THR A 226 -12.07 8.16 -16.33
N ILE A 227 -11.41 9.32 -16.22
CA ILE A 227 -11.94 10.60 -16.69
C ILE A 227 -12.16 10.56 -18.20
N THR A 228 -11.18 10.08 -18.98
CA THR A 228 -11.28 9.97 -20.43
C THR A 228 -12.45 9.09 -20.85
N ASN A 229 -12.60 7.90 -20.25
CA ASN A 229 -13.69 6.99 -20.60
C ASN A 229 -15.06 7.53 -20.18
N ALA A 230 -15.14 8.25 -19.06
CA ALA A 230 -16.36 8.97 -18.67
C ALA A 230 -16.72 10.07 -19.69
N ILE A 231 -15.73 10.84 -20.18
CA ILE A 231 -15.95 11.86 -21.22
C ILE A 231 -16.46 11.22 -22.52
N VAL A 232 -15.88 10.09 -22.95
CA VAL A 232 -16.32 9.37 -24.16
C VAL A 232 -17.77 8.91 -24.02
N LEU A 233 -18.17 8.39 -22.85
CA LEU A 233 -19.56 8.01 -22.58
C LEU A 233 -20.52 9.22 -22.66
N VAL A 234 -20.10 10.36 -22.13
CA VAL A 234 -20.87 11.62 -22.21
C VAL A 234 -21.02 12.09 -23.65
N GLN A 235 -19.94 12.05 -24.44
CA GLN A 235 -19.97 12.43 -25.85
C GLN A 235 -20.86 11.50 -26.67
N TYR A 236 -20.83 10.20 -26.37
CA TYR A 236 -21.68 9.22 -27.02
C TYR A 236 -23.17 9.48 -26.73
N ASP A 237 -23.51 9.77 -25.47
CA ASP A 237 -24.89 10.12 -25.10
C ASP A 237 -25.35 11.42 -25.78
N TYR A 238 -24.48 12.43 -25.89
CA TYR A 238 -24.79 13.68 -26.58
C TYR A 238 -25.11 13.46 -28.07
N GLN A 239 -24.35 12.61 -28.77
CA GLN A 239 -24.57 12.33 -30.20
C GLN A 239 -25.87 11.59 -30.51
N TYR A 240 -26.37 10.75 -29.59
CA TYR A 240 -27.56 9.92 -29.81
C TYR A 240 -28.85 10.47 -29.17
N ASN A 241 -28.77 11.41 -28.22
CA ASN A 241 -29.95 12.04 -27.60
C ASN A 241 -30.35 13.40 -28.25
N GLU A 242 -29.63 13.90 -29.25
CA GLU A 242 -30.03 15.09 -30.04
C GLU A 242 -30.83 14.77 -31.33
N THR A 243 -31.33 13.54 -31.49
CA THR A 243 -32.36 13.15 -32.49
C THR A 243 -33.64 12.71 -31.81
#